data_AF-A0A5D3DPD0-F1
#
_entry.id   AF-A0A5D3DPD0-F1
#
_cell.length_a   1.000
_cell.length_b   1.000
_cell.length_c   1.000
_cell.angle_alpha   90.00
_cell.angle_beta   90.00
_cell.angle_gamma   90.00
#
_symmetry.space_group_name_H-M   'P 1'
#
loop_
_entity.id
_entity.type
_entity.pdbx_description
1 polymer ?
#
loop_
_entity_poly.entity_id
_entity_poly.type
_entity_poly.pdbx_seq_one_letter_code
_entity_poly.pdbx_strand_id
1 'polypeptide(L)'
;MDILTPFIFLTFFSFFIYFLFFTSTKSKSKPQQGFKHFPFVGTLPLFLLNRHRFLDWSTEVLRNCRTNTAVYKRPGKVSRKTASYEFHTKSLRNFVLENAIVEIQSRLLPHFGKACETERILDLQDVLERFAFDNVCRLAFNYDPACLGGDGTAAAEFMRSFENAANLISGRFMYAFPGFYKVKKFFNIGSEKTLKESVAVVHKSAEDIIHSRLEEKNTTQIEND
;
A
#
# COMPACT_ATOMS: atom_id res chain seq x y z
N MET A 1 -20.72 17.16 41.24
CA MET A 1 -20.17 17.04 39.87
C MET A 1 -21.31 16.54 39.00
N ASP A 2 -22.03 17.47 38.39
CA ASP A 2 -23.32 17.20 37.76
C ASP A 2 -23.13 16.39 36.47
N ILE A 3 -23.88 15.29 36.35
CA ILE A 3 -23.84 14.33 35.24
C ILE A 3 -24.10 15.01 33.88
N LEU A 4 -24.66 16.22 33.87
CA LEU A 4 -24.87 17.04 32.67
C LEU A 4 -23.58 17.61 32.06
N THR A 5 -22.56 17.89 32.87
CA THR A 5 -21.31 18.54 32.41
C THR A 5 -20.52 17.71 31.38
N PRO A 6 -20.31 16.38 31.53
CA PRO A 6 -19.65 15.59 30.49
C PRO A 6 -20.49 15.45 29.22
N PHE A 7 -21.83 15.47 29.35
CA PHE A 7 -22.74 15.37 28.19
C PHE A 7 -22.65 16.62 27.30
N ILE A 8 -22.63 17.80 27.92
CA ILE A 8 -22.45 19.08 27.22
C ILE A 8 -21.06 19.12 26.55
N PHE A 9 -20.01 18.66 27.23
CA PHE A 9 -18.68 18.61 26.63
C PHE A 9 -18.62 17.69 25.40
N LEU A 10 -19.27 16.51 25.46
CA LEU A 10 -19.33 15.57 24.34
C LEU A 10 -20.10 16.13 23.14
N THR A 11 -21.20 16.85 23.36
CA THR A 11 -21.97 17.46 22.27
C THR A 11 -21.21 18.61 21.62
N PHE A 12 -20.57 19.50 22.40
CA PHE A 12 -19.70 20.54 21.86
C PHE A 12 -18.48 19.98 21.15
N PHE A 13 -17.87 18.91 21.67
CA PHE A 13 -16.76 18.23 21.01
C PHE A 13 -17.20 17.58 19.69
N SER A 14 -18.37 16.95 19.66
CA SER A 14 -18.97 16.40 18.43
C SER A 14 -19.27 17.50 17.40
N PHE A 15 -19.82 18.64 17.84
CA PHE A 15 -20.09 19.79 16.97
C PHE A 15 -18.81 20.47 16.47
N PHE A 16 -17.78 20.56 17.31
CA PHE A 16 -16.47 21.10 16.95
C PHE A 16 -15.78 20.20 15.92
N ILE A 17 -15.84 18.88 16.10
CA ILE A 17 -15.32 17.92 15.14
C ILE A 17 -16.13 17.96 13.83
N TYR A 18 -17.47 18.03 13.90
CA TYR A 18 -18.32 18.21 12.73
C TYR A 18 -18.00 19.51 11.99
N PHE A 19 -17.79 20.61 12.72
CA PHE A 19 -17.39 21.89 12.16
C PHE A 19 -16.01 21.83 11.50
N LEU A 20 -15.01 21.17 12.10
CA LEU A 20 -13.71 20.93 11.46
C LEU A 20 -13.83 20.08 10.19
N PHE A 21 -14.79 19.14 10.15
CA PHE A 21 -15.03 18.28 8.99
C PHE A 21 -15.79 19.01 7.87
N PHE A 22 -16.80 19.82 8.21
CA PHE A 22 -17.71 20.46 7.25
C PHE A 22 -17.22 21.83 6.76
N THR A 23 -16.43 22.56 7.56
CA THR A 23 -15.73 23.78 7.09
C THR A 23 -14.54 23.48 6.19
N SER A 24 -14.14 22.21 6.07
CA SER A 24 -13.19 21.74 5.05
C SER A 24 -13.89 21.52 3.70
N THR A 25 -14.63 22.52 3.23
CA THR A 25 -15.06 22.58 1.83
C THR A 25 -14.59 23.91 1.26
N LYS A 26 -13.88 23.82 0.13
CA LYS A 26 -13.21 24.90 -0.63
C LYS A 26 -11.81 25.26 -0.13
N SER A 27 -10.83 24.49 -0.58
CA SER A 27 -9.48 25.02 -0.82
C SER A 27 -9.20 24.95 -2.33
N LYS A 28 -9.09 26.13 -2.96
CA LYS A 28 -8.41 26.25 -4.26
C LYS A 28 -6.92 26.20 -3.94
N SER A 29 -6.23 25.12 -4.31
CA SER A 29 -4.79 25.01 -4.15
C SER A 29 -4.11 26.10 -4.99
N LYS A 30 -3.25 26.90 -4.37
CA LYS A 30 -2.28 27.72 -5.11
C LYS A 30 -1.17 26.78 -5.61
N PRO A 31 -0.59 27.00 -6.80
CA PRO A 31 0.56 26.21 -7.24
C PRO A 31 1.71 26.41 -6.25
N GLN A 32 2.22 25.31 -5.68
CA GLN A 32 3.29 25.31 -4.69
C GLN A 32 4.37 24.30 -5.07
N GLN A 33 5.62 24.67 -4.80
CA GLN A 33 6.79 23.84 -5.09
C GLN A 33 6.97 22.79 -3.98
N GLY A 34 6.41 21.58 -4.19
CA GLY A 34 6.53 20.44 -3.27
C GLY A 34 5.59 20.48 -2.07
N PHE A 35 5.77 19.51 -1.16
CA PHE A 35 4.93 19.40 0.04
C PHE A 35 5.32 20.42 1.11
N LYS A 36 4.36 21.21 1.59
CA LYS A 36 4.56 22.14 2.71
C LYS A 36 4.89 21.38 4.00
N HIS A 37 6.01 21.73 4.61
CA HIS A 37 6.46 21.18 5.88
C HIS A 37 6.00 22.03 7.07
N PHE A 38 5.38 21.41 8.07
CA PHE A 38 5.07 22.03 9.36
C PHE A 38 5.97 21.44 10.46
N PRO A 39 6.50 22.27 11.39
CA PRO A 39 7.55 21.87 12.32
C PRO A 39 7.21 20.66 13.20
N PHE A 40 5.97 20.54 13.68
CA PHE A 40 5.57 19.46 14.61
C PHE A 40 4.82 18.31 13.96
N VAL A 41 4.08 18.59 12.88
CA VAL A 41 3.15 17.65 12.24
C VAL A 41 3.61 17.23 10.84
N GLY A 42 4.77 17.71 10.39
CA GLY A 42 5.33 17.40 9.08
C GLY A 42 4.37 17.82 7.97
N THR A 43 4.15 16.95 6.99
CA THR A 43 3.24 17.15 5.86
C THR A 43 1.81 16.66 6.13
N LEU A 44 1.54 16.14 7.33
CA LEU A 44 0.28 15.50 7.70
C LEU A 44 -0.98 16.40 7.56
N PRO A 45 -0.97 17.69 7.96
CA PRO A 45 -2.16 18.52 7.83
C PRO A 45 -2.62 18.69 6.38
N LEU A 46 -1.67 18.87 5.48
CA LEU A 46 -1.95 19.05 4.05
C LEU A 46 -2.51 17.76 3.43
N PHE A 47 -2.00 16.62 3.89
CA PHE A 47 -2.47 15.29 3.51
C PHE A 47 -3.92 15.04 3.97
N LEU A 48 -4.26 15.41 5.21
CA LEU A 48 -5.63 15.27 5.74
C LEU A 48 -6.64 16.18 5.03
N LEU A 49 -6.27 17.42 4.71
CA LEU A 49 -7.17 18.36 4.02
C LEU A 49 -7.48 17.91 2.58
N ASN A 50 -6.51 17.29 1.89
CA ASN A 50 -6.66 16.86 0.50
C ASN A 50 -6.99 15.37 0.35
N ARG A 51 -7.33 14.68 1.44
CA ARG A 51 -7.56 13.22 1.46
C ARG A 51 -8.56 12.70 0.43
N HIS A 52 -9.64 13.45 0.21
CA HIS A 52 -10.72 13.10 -0.72
C HIS A 52 -10.30 13.17 -2.19
N ARG A 53 -9.23 13.93 -2.49
CA ARG A 53 -8.66 14.10 -3.82
C ARG A 53 -7.15 13.87 -3.79
N PHE A 54 -6.74 12.88 -2.99
CA PHE A 54 -5.33 12.65 -2.68
C PHE A 54 -4.49 12.42 -3.93
N LEU A 55 -4.98 11.60 -4.86
CA LEU A 55 -4.28 11.29 -6.11
C LEU A 55 -4.05 12.54 -6.95
N ASP A 56 -5.09 13.32 -7.28
CA ASP A 56 -4.92 14.53 -8.11
C ASP A 56 -4.05 15.57 -7.41
N TRP A 57 -4.22 15.75 -6.10
CA TRP A 57 -3.40 16.66 -5.32
C TRP A 57 -1.92 16.25 -5.32
N SER A 58 -1.63 14.97 -5.13
CA SER A 58 -0.26 14.47 -5.16
C SER A 58 0.39 14.66 -6.53
N THR A 59 -0.36 14.44 -7.62
CA THR A 59 0.10 14.67 -9.00
C THR A 59 0.36 16.16 -9.27
N GLU A 60 -0.51 17.05 -8.78
CA GLU A 60 -0.32 18.49 -8.88
C GLU A 60 0.97 18.93 -8.16
N VAL A 61 1.21 18.41 -6.95
CA VAL A 61 2.43 18.69 -6.18
C VAL A 61 3.67 18.18 -6.93
N LEU A 62 3.63 16.96 -7.47
CA LEU A 62 4.75 16.37 -8.21
C LEU A 62 5.06 17.11 -9.50
N ARG A 63 4.04 17.52 -10.26
CA ARG A 63 4.19 18.32 -11.48
C ARG A 63 4.91 19.66 -11.21
N ASN A 64 4.70 20.22 -10.03
CA ASN A 64 5.35 21.47 -9.62
C ASN A 64 6.78 21.26 -9.05
N CYS A 65 7.23 20.01 -8.89
CA CYS A 65 8.60 19.67 -8.48
C CYS A 65 9.52 19.52 -9.70
N ARG A 66 10.68 20.18 -9.67
CA ARG A 66 11.65 20.21 -10.79
C ARG A 66 12.15 18.82 -11.24
N THR A 67 12.13 17.83 -10.35
CA THR A 67 12.62 16.46 -10.60
C THR A 67 11.51 15.41 -10.54
N ASN A 68 10.22 15.82 -10.56
CA ASN A 68 9.07 14.92 -10.33
C ASN A 68 9.20 14.03 -9.08
N THR A 69 10.04 14.46 -8.13
CA THR A 69 10.32 13.74 -6.89
C THR A 69 10.01 14.67 -5.74
N ALA A 70 9.21 14.21 -4.79
CA ALA A 70 8.85 14.99 -3.61
C ALA A 70 9.16 14.21 -2.34
N VAL A 71 9.72 14.91 -1.35
CA VAL A 71 10.12 14.30 -0.07
C VAL A 71 9.01 14.51 0.95
N TYR A 72 8.51 13.40 1.49
CA TYR A 72 7.58 13.41 2.61
C TYR A 72 8.36 13.32 3.94
N LYS A 73 8.04 14.20 4.90
CA LYS A 73 8.54 14.08 6.29
C LYS A 73 7.38 13.72 7.21
N ARG A 74 7.49 12.55 7.84
CA ARG A 74 6.56 12.10 8.89
C ARG A 74 6.95 12.71 10.24
N PRO A 75 6.00 13.13 11.08
CA PRO A 75 6.33 13.53 12.45
C PRO A 75 7.03 12.36 13.19
N GLY A 76 8.20 12.65 13.76
CA GLY A 76 8.93 11.74 14.66
C GLY A 76 9.86 10.69 14.04
N LYS A 77 10.22 10.75 12.75
CA LYS A 77 11.22 9.81 12.17
C LYS A 77 12.27 10.50 11.29
N VAL A 78 13.52 10.02 11.42
CA VAL A 78 14.67 10.35 10.56
C VAL A 78 14.46 9.72 9.18
N SER A 79 14.74 10.46 8.10
CA SER A 79 14.76 9.92 6.73
C SER A 79 15.81 8.81 6.62
N ARG A 80 15.39 7.58 6.29
CA ARG A 80 16.30 6.49 5.91
C ARG A 80 16.89 6.79 4.52
N LYS A 81 17.99 7.54 4.48
CA LYS A 81 18.75 7.81 3.24
C LYS A 81 19.42 6.55 2.67
N THR A 82 19.54 5.48 3.47
CA THR A 82 20.21 4.22 3.09
C THR A 82 19.52 3.49 1.94
N ALA A 83 18.18 3.44 1.92
CA ALA A 83 17.44 2.78 0.85
C ALA A 83 17.64 3.45 -0.52
N SER A 84 17.96 4.75 -0.58
CA SER A 84 18.18 5.43 -1.85
C SER A 84 19.48 5.01 -2.55
N TYR A 85 20.47 4.48 -1.82
CA TYR A 85 21.73 3.99 -2.39
C TYR A 85 21.64 2.53 -2.85
N GLU A 86 20.84 1.69 -2.17
CA GLU A 86 20.56 0.30 -2.58
C GLU A 86 19.72 0.24 -3.88
N PHE A 87 18.97 1.31 -4.17
CA PHE A 87 18.17 1.47 -5.39
C PHE A 87 18.96 2.21 -6.48
N HIS A 88 19.99 1.61 -7.06
CA HIS A 88 20.62 2.18 -8.27
C HIS A 88 19.59 2.14 -9.42
N THR A 89 19.11 3.31 -9.84
CA THR A 89 17.93 3.46 -10.72
C THR A 89 18.04 2.71 -12.04
N LYS A 90 19.24 2.53 -12.60
CA LYS A 90 19.44 1.82 -13.87
C LYS A 90 19.35 0.30 -13.73
N SER A 91 20.00 -0.27 -12.71
CA SER A 91 20.02 -1.71 -12.45
C SER A 91 18.63 -2.21 -12.08
N LEU A 92 17.97 -1.51 -11.16
CA LEU A 92 16.61 -1.81 -10.75
C LEU A 92 15.62 -1.72 -11.92
N ARG A 93 15.71 -0.67 -12.74
CA ARG A 93 14.83 -0.52 -13.91
C ARG A 93 15.04 -1.65 -14.90
N ASN A 94 16.27 -2.03 -15.19
CA ASN A 94 16.57 -3.12 -16.10
C ASN A 94 16.00 -4.44 -15.57
N PHE A 95 16.23 -4.76 -14.29
CA PHE A 95 15.68 -5.94 -13.65
C PHE A 95 14.15 -5.98 -13.68
N VAL A 96 13.48 -4.85 -13.39
CA VAL A 96 12.02 -4.75 -13.48
C VAL A 96 11.52 -4.98 -14.91
N LEU A 97 12.20 -4.41 -15.91
CA LEU A 97 11.84 -4.59 -17.32
C LEU A 97 12.06 -6.04 -17.77
N GLU A 98 13.18 -6.65 -17.40
CA GLU A 98 13.49 -8.04 -17.71
C GLU A 98 12.44 -8.98 -17.10
N ASN A 99 12.11 -8.82 -15.82
CA ASN A 99 11.06 -9.60 -15.17
C ASN A 99 9.70 -9.41 -15.86
N ALA A 100 9.32 -8.18 -16.17
CA ALA A 100 8.05 -7.90 -16.84
C ALA A 100 7.99 -8.56 -18.22
N ILE A 101 9.06 -8.48 -19.02
CA ILE A 101 9.14 -9.12 -20.34
C ILE A 101 9.01 -10.64 -20.22
N VAL A 102 9.75 -11.26 -19.28
CA VAL A 102 9.67 -12.71 -19.03
C VAL A 102 8.25 -13.11 -18.63
N GLU A 103 7.62 -12.36 -17.73
CA GLU A 103 6.27 -12.63 -17.24
C GLU A 103 5.21 -12.47 -18.34
N ILE A 104 5.37 -11.45 -19.20
CA ILE A 104 4.49 -11.22 -20.35
C ILE A 104 4.57 -12.39 -21.32
N GLN A 105 5.79 -12.81 -21.68
CA GLN A 105 6.01 -13.85 -22.68
C GLN A 105 5.62 -15.24 -22.16
N SER A 106 5.93 -15.55 -20.90
CA SER A 106 5.74 -16.89 -20.33
C SER A 106 4.35 -17.14 -19.76
N ARG A 107 3.64 -16.10 -19.28
CA ARG A 107 2.35 -16.27 -18.59
C ARG A 107 1.23 -15.42 -19.15
N LEU A 108 1.43 -14.10 -19.33
CA LEU A 108 0.34 -13.21 -19.77
C LEU A 108 -0.13 -13.50 -21.20
N LEU A 109 0.78 -13.60 -22.16
CA LEU A 109 0.44 -13.90 -23.55
C LEU A 109 -0.19 -15.30 -23.69
N PRO A 110 0.34 -16.38 -23.09
CA PRO A 110 -0.33 -17.68 -23.06
C PRO A 110 -1.71 -17.63 -22.40
N HIS A 111 -1.89 -16.86 -21.32
CA HIS A 111 -3.18 -16.71 -20.66
C HIS A 111 -4.23 -16.08 -21.59
N PHE A 112 -3.84 -15.03 -22.33
CA PHE A 112 -4.69 -14.41 -23.34
C PHE A 112 -4.96 -15.34 -24.52
N GLY A 113 -3.95 -16.05 -25.02
CA GLY A 113 -4.12 -17.04 -26.09
C GLY A 113 -5.15 -18.10 -25.73
N LYS A 114 -5.03 -18.69 -24.54
CA LYS A 114 -5.97 -19.69 -24.02
C LYS A 114 -7.39 -19.12 -23.84
N ALA A 115 -7.52 -17.87 -23.41
CA ALA A 115 -8.81 -17.22 -23.29
C ALA A 115 -9.47 -16.96 -24.65
N CYS A 116 -8.70 -16.57 -25.68
CA CYS A 116 -9.20 -16.44 -27.05
C CYS A 116 -9.69 -17.77 -27.61
N GLU A 117 -8.92 -18.85 -27.43
CA GLU A 117 -9.27 -20.20 -27.89
C GLU A 117 -10.54 -20.75 -27.21
N THR A 118 -10.74 -20.41 -25.94
CA THR A 118 -11.88 -20.87 -25.13
C THR A 118 -13.04 -19.89 -25.07
N GLU A 119 -12.97 -18.78 -25.83
CA GLU A 119 -13.92 -17.66 -25.81
C GLU A 119 -14.25 -17.15 -24.38
N ARG A 120 -13.26 -17.23 -23.48
CA ARG A 120 -13.44 -16.84 -22.07
C ARG A 120 -13.34 -15.32 -21.93
N ILE A 121 -14.35 -14.72 -21.29
CA ILE A 121 -14.29 -13.32 -20.85
C ILE A 121 -13.31 -13.20 -19.68
N LEU A 122 -12.33 -12.32 -19.83
CA LEU A 122 -11.35 -12.02 -18.77
C LEU A 122 -11.68 -10.68 -18.12
N ASP A 123 -11.60 -10.65 -16.79
CA ASP A 123 -11.52 -9.40 -16.05
C ASP A 123 -10.07 -8.89 -16.11
N LEU A 124 -9.84 -7.85 -16.91
CA LEU A 124 -8.51 -7.29 -17.08
C LEU A 124 -7.96 -6.70 -15.77
N GLN A 125 -8.81 -6.26 -14.85
CA GLN A 125 -8.37 -5.78 -13.54
C GLN A 125 -7.73 -6.93 -12.74
N ASP A 126 -8.44 -8.05 -12.60
CA ASP A 126 -7.94 -9.24 -11.88
C ASP A 126 -6.66 -9.80 -12.54
N VAL A 127 -6.63 -9.87 -13.88
CA VAL A 127 -5.44 -10.32 -14.63
C VAL A 127 -4.24 -9.41 -14.38
N LEU A 128 -4.40 -8.09 -14.50
CA LEU A 128 -3.29 -7.14 -14.33
C LEU A 128 -2.85 -7.04 -12.87
N GLU A 129 -3.76 -7.23 -11.92
CA GLU A 129 -3.44 -7.26 -10.50
C GLU A 129 -2.58 -8.47 -10.14
N ARG A 130 -2.92 -9.66 -10.62
CA ARG A 130 -2.10 -10.88 -10.46
C ARG A 130 -0.73 -10.71 -11.10
N PHE A 131 -0.69 -10.19 -12.32
CA PHE A 131 0.55 -9.88 -13.03
C PHE A 131 1.43 -8.90 -12.23
N ALA A 132 0.84 -7.83 -11.70
CA ALA A 132 1.56 -6.84 -10.90
C ALA A 132 2.09 -7.46 -9.59
N PHE A 133 1.29 -8.30 -8.94
CA PHE A 133 1.68 -8.97 -7.70
C PHE A 133 2.87 -9.92 -7.91
N ASP A 134 2.86 -10.72 -8.98
CA ASP A 134 3.96 -11.61 -9.35
C ASP A 134 5.26 -10.81 -9.58
N ASN A 135 5.18 -9.70 -10.32
CA ASN A 135 6.34 -8.82 -10.55
C ASN A 135 6.88 -8.18 -9.27
N VAL A 136 5.99 -7.72 -8.37
CA VAL A 136 6.39 -7.11 -7.09
C VAL A 136 7.03 -8.16 -6.18
N CYS A 137 6.49 -9.37 -6.09
CA CYS A 137 7.05 -10.44 -5.27
C CYS A 137 8.42 -10.90 -5.79
N ARG A 138 8.57 -10.99 -7.12
CA ARG A 138 9.85 -11.30 -7.76
C ARG A 138 10.87 -10.19 -7.54
N LEU A 139 10.43 -8.94 -7.48
CA LEU A 139 11.32 -7.82 -7.17
C LEU A 139 11.73 -7.75 -5.70
N ALA A 140 10.77 -7.85 -4.79
CA ALA A 140 11.00 -7.61 -3.37
C ALA A 140 11.58 -8.82 -2.63
N PHE A 141 11.20 -10.03 -3.04
CA PHE A 141 11.53 -11.28 -2.34
C PHE A 141 12.23 -12.30 -3.24
N ASN A 142 12.48 -11.95 -4.51
CA ASN A 142 12.94 -12.86 -5.57
C ASN A 142 12.01 -14.08 -5.76
N TYR A 143 10.83 -14.06 -5.13
CA TYR A 143 9.88 -15.18 -5.04
C TYR A 143 8.85 -15.08 -6.16
N ASP A 144 8.49 -16.21 -6.75
CA ASP A 144 7.51 -16.30 -7.83
C ASP A 144 6.20 -16.93 -7.30
N PRO A 145 5.15 -16.14 -7.05
CA PRO A 145 3.85 -16.67 -6.60
C PRO A 145 3.08 -17.35 -7.73
N ALA A 146 3.39 -17.04 -9.00
CA ALA A 146 2.69 -17.52 -10.18
C ALA A 146 1.16 -17.33 -10.13
N CYS A 147 0.67 -16.22 -9.59
CA CYS A 147 -0.76 -15.89 -9.45
C CYS A 147 -1.51 -15.87 -10.80
N LEU A 148 -0.82 -15.57 -11.90
CA LEU A 148 -1.41 -15.47 -13.24
C LEU A 148 -1.57 -16.83 -13.96
N GLY A 149 -0.71 -17.80 -13.64
CA GLY A 149 -0.56 -19.06 -14.39
C GLY A 149 -0.77 -20.35 -13.60
N GLY A 150 -0.89 -20.28 -12.27
CA GLY A 150 -0.98 -21.45 -11.40
C GLY A 150 -2.40 -21.90 -11.04
N ASP A 151 -2.48 -23.12 -10.50
CA ASP A 151 -3.58 -23.70 -9.73
C ASP A 151 -3.71 -23.12 -8.30
N GLY A 152 -2.88 -22.11 -7.99
CA GLY A 152 -2.42 -21.72 -6.66
C GLY A 152 -3.46 -21.11 -5.73
N THR A 153 -3.98 -21.95 -4.82
CA THR A 153 -4.78 -21.51 -3.67
C THR A 153 -3.94 -20.72 -2.65
N ALA A 154 -2.71 -21.15 -2.37
CA ALA A 154 -1.84 -20.50 -1.37
C ALA A 154 -1.30 -19.13 -1.85
N ALA A 155 -0.85 -19.03 -3.10
CA ALA A 155 -0.42 -17.76 -3.68
C ALA A 155 -1.58 -16.76 -3.81
N ALA A 156 -2.77 -17.24 -4.19
CA ALA A 156 -3.99 -16.43 -4.21
C ALA A 156 -4.40 -15.96 -2.80
N GLU A 157 -4.26 -16.80 -1.77
CA GLU A 157 -4.54 -16.41 -0.39
C GLU A 157 -3.57 -15.33 0.10
N PHE A 158 -2.28 -15.46 -0.22
CA PHE A 158 -1.27 -14.45 0.08
C PHE A 158 -1.60 -13.11 -0.61
N MET A 159 -1.84 -13.13 -1.92
CA MET A 159 -2.21 -11.94 -2.70
C MET A 159 -3.48 -11.28 -2.14
N ARG A 160 -4.54 -12.05 -1.91
CA ARG A 160 -5.81 -11.55 -1.40
C ARG A 160 -5.68 -10.96 0.01
N SER A 161 -4.89 -11.59 0.88
CA SER A 161 -4.63 -11.08 2.23
C SER A 161 -3.80 -9.81 2.18
N PHE A 162 -2.82 -9.73 1.29
CA PHE A 162 -2.03 -8.53 1.07
C PHE A 162 -2.90 -7.36 0.57
N GLU A 163 -3.73 -7.61 -0.45
CA GLU A 163 -4.63 -6.61 -1.02
C GLU A 163 -5.67 -6.14 0.00
N ASN A 164 -6.30 -7.07 0.74
CA ASN A 164 -7.21 -6.74 1.83
C ASN A 164 -6.51 -5.86 2.88
N ALA A 165 -5.29 -6.22 3.29
CA ALA A 165 -4.54 -5.43 4.25
C ALA A 165 -4.24 -4.02 3.70
N ALA A 166 -3.79 -3.90 2.45
CA ALA A 166 -3.52 -2.64 1.79
C ALA A 166 -4.77 -1.76 1.66
N ASN A 167 -5.89 -2.35 1.25
CA ASN A 167 -7.19 -1.68 1.10
C ASN A 167 -7.75 -1.22 2.46
N LEU A 168 -7.67 -2.05 3.50
CA LEU A 168 -8.13 -1.70 4.85
C LEU A 168 -7.24 -0.62 5.49
N ILE A 169 -5.92 -0.71 5.31
CA ILE A 169 -4.97 0.33 5.76
C ILE A 169 -5.22 1.64 5.03
N SER A 170 -5.43 1.60 3.71
CA SER A 170 -5.76 2.78 2.91
C SER A 170 -7.14 3.33 3.28
N GLY A 171 -8.11 2.47 3.58
CA GLY A 171 -9.43 2.84 4.09
C GLY A 171 -9.37 3.60 5.42
N ARG A 172 -8.36 3.34 6.27
CA ARG A 172 -8.14 4.15 7.50
C ARG A 172 -7.91 5.62 7.19
N PHE A 173 -7.35 5.94 6.04
CA PHE A 173 -7.18 7.31 5.57
C PHE A 173 -8.54 7.97 5.24
N MET A 174 -9.52 7.18 4.81
CA MET A 174 -10.88 7.60 4.45
C MET A 174 -11.88 7.61 5.63
N TYR A 175 -11.50 7.27 6.86
CA TYR A 175 -12.36 7.49 8.03
C TYR A 175 -12.60 8.96 8.37
N ALA A 176 -13.87 9.32 8.57
CA ALA A 176 -14.29 10.68 8.92
C ALA A 176 -13.63 11.20 10.22
N PHE A 177 -13.35 10.31 11.16
CA PHE A 177 -12.80 10.65 12.47
C PHE A 177 -11.39 10.09 12.65
N PRO A 178 -10.36 10.94 12.71
CA PRO A 178 -8.99 10.53 13.05
C PRO A 178 -8.97 9.81 14.40
N GLY A 179 -8.65 8.52 14.40
CA GLY A 179 -8.58 7.70 15.62
C GLY A 179 -9.75 6.75 15.85
N PHE A 180 -10.84 6.82 15.07
CA PHE A 180 -11.93 5.85 15.16
C PHE A 180 -11.49 4.41 14.90
N TYR A 181 -10.50 4.22 14.02
CA TYR A 181 -9.86 2.93 13.81
C TYR A 181 -9.23 2.36 15.09
N LYS A 182 -8.75 3.20 16.03
CA LYS A 182 -8.19 2.74 17.31
C LYS A 182 -9.28 2.12 18.19
N VAL A 183 -10.48 2.69 18.19
CA VAL A 183 -11.64 2.13 18.89
C VAL A 183 -12.01 0.78 18.27
N LYS A 184 -12.17 0.70 16.95
CA LYS A 184 -12.43 -0.56 16.24
C LYS A 184 -11.36 -1.62 16.49
N LYS A 185 -10.08 -1.19 16.54
CA LYS A 185 -8.94 -2.05 16.82
C LYS A 185 -8.95 -2.57 18.26
N PHE A 186 -9.30 -1.71 19.23
CA PHE A 186 -9.41 -2.10 20.64
C PHE A 186 -10.48 -3.17 20.86
N PHE A 187 -11.66 -2.99 20.25
CA PHE A 187 -12.72 -4.00 20.31
C PHE A 187 -12.50 -5.21 19.38
N ASN A 188 -11.54 -5.14 18.46
CA ASN A 188 -11.28 -6.16 17.43
C ASN A 188 -12.52 -6.49 16.59
N ILE A 189 -13.19 -5.47 16.04
CA ILE A 189 -14.46 -5.62 15.29
C ILE A 189 -14.34 -5.10 13.86
N GLY A 190 -15.03 -5.77 12.94
CA GLY A 190 -15.21 -5.37 11.55
C GLY A 190 -13.88 -5.26 10.81
N SER A 191 -13.68 -4.14 10.10
CA SER A 191 -12.47 -3.88 9.28
C SER A 191 -11.14 -4.11 10.01
N GLU A 192 -11.07 -3.84 11.31
CA GLU A 192 -9.83 -4.00 12.07
C GLU A 192 -9.54 -5.45 12.45
N LYS A 193 -10.59 -6.27 12.62
CA LYS A 193 -10.46 -7.72 12.79
C LYS A 193 -9.96 -8.38 11.50
N THR A 194 -10.62 -8.08 10.38
CA THR A 194 -10.21 -8.59 9.06
C THR A 194 -8.79 -8.15 8.70
N LEU A 195 -8.41 -6.91 9.05
CA LEU A 195 -7.04 -6.44 8.86
C LEU A 195 -6.04 -7.21 9.73
N LYS A 196 -6.39 -7.52 10.98
CA LYS A 196 -5.54 -8.34 11.86
C LYS A 196 -5.31 -9.73 11.27
N GLU A 197 -6.37 -10.38 10.78
CA GLU A 197 -6.30 -11.70 10.14
C GLU A 197 -5.47 -11.67 8.85
N SER A 198 -5.74 -10.69 7.98
CA SER A 198 -5.00 -10.51 6.73
C SER A 198 -3.51 -10.27 6.95
N VAL A 199 -3.16 -9.44 7.95
CA VAL A 199 -1.77 -9.19 8.33
C VAL A 199 -1.09 -10.45 8.88
N ALA A 200 -1.82 -11.31 9.60
CA ALA A 200 -1.28 -12.56 10.10
C ALA A 200 -0.91 -13.52 8.95
N VAL A 201 -1.77 -13.64 7.92
CA VAL A 201 -1.48 -14.43 6.72
C VAL A 201 -0.26 -13.87 5.99
N VAL A 202 -0.22 -12.55 5.74
CA VAL A 202 0.93 -11.89 5.08
C VAL A 202 2.22 -12.13 5.84
N HIS A 203 2.19 -12.07 7.17
CA HIS A 203 3.37 -12.30 8.00
C HIS A 203 3.86 -13.75 7.88
N LYS A 204 2.95 -14.72 7.98
CA LYS A 204 3.26 -16.14 7.81
C LYS A 204 3.88 -16.41 6.44
N SER A 205 3.24 -15.94 5.36
CA SER A 205 3.78 -16.13 4.01
C SER A 205 5.17 -15.50 3.84
N ALA A 206 5.41 -14.33 4.45
CA ALA A 206 6.73 -13.70 4.41
C ALA A 206 7.79 -14.50 5.19
N GLU A 207 7.43 -15.05 6.36
CA GLU A 207 8.31 -15.95 7.12
C GLU A 207 8.65 -17.21 6.33
N ASP A 208 7.65 -17.86 5.72
CA ASP A 208 7.84 -19.06 4.89
C ASP A 208 8.80 -18.78 3.72
N ILE A 209 8.65 -17.63 3.05
CA ILE A 209 9.56 -17.20 1.97
C ILE A 209 10.98 -16.93 2.51
N ILE A 210 11.13 -16.31 3.67
CA ILE A 210 12.46 -16.04 4.25
C ILE A 210 13.13 -17.36 4.63
N HIS A 211 12.40 -18.30 5.21
CA HIS A 211 12.92 -19.60 5.60
C HIS A 211 13.40 -20.42 4.40
N SER A 212 12.60 -20.52 3.34
CA SER A 212 13.01 -21.26 2.13
C SER A 212 14.29 -20.71 1.52
N ARG A 213 14.48 -19.38 1.54
CA ARG A 213 15.73 -18.73 1.08
C ARG A 213 16.95 -19.06 1.91
N LEU A 214 16.80 -19.15 3.23
CA LEU A 214 17.90 -19.51 4.11
C LEU A 214 18.32 -20.97 3.85
N GLU A 215 17.36 -21.86 3.62
CA GLU A 215 17.62 -23.27 3.30
C GLU A 215 18.28 -23.46 1.93
N GLU A 216 17.81 -22.77 0.88
CA GLU A 216 18.44 -22.73 -0.44
C GLU A 216 19.93 -22.34 -0.32
N LYS A 217 20.19 -21.25 0.42
CA LYS A 217 21.54 -20.72 0.59
C LYS A 217 22.47 -21.67 1.35
N ASN A 218 21.97 -22.37 2.36
CA ASN A 218 22.74 -23.34 3.13
C ASN A 218 23.06 -24.59 2.27
N THR A 219 22.12 -25.02 1.43
CA THR A 219 22.32 -26.16 0.52
C THR A 219 23.39 -25.85 -0.53
N THR A 220 23.35 -24.66 -1.14
CA THR A 220 24.38 -24.24 -2.10
C THR A 220 25.77 -24.06 -1.46
N GLN A 221 25.86 -23.84 -0.15
CA GLN A 221 27.14 -23.80 0.55
C GLN A 221 27.71 -25.20 0.82
N ILE A 222 26.85 -26.19 1.10
CA ILE A 222 27.27 -27.58 1.34
C ILE A 222 27.69 -28.29 0.04
N GLU A 223 27.13 -27.91 -1.11
CA GLU A 223 27.48 -28.50 -2.42
C GLU A 223 28.77 -27.94 -3.04
N ASN A 224 29.30 -26.83 -2.50
CA ASN A 224 30.51 -26.17 -3.00
C ASN A 224 31.73 -26.35 -2.07
N ASP A 225 31.59 -27.10 -0.97
CA ASP A 225 32.67 -27.56 -0.06
C ASP A 225 32.96 -29.05 -0.28
#